data_AF-A0A069CY82-F1
#
_entry.id   AF-A0A069CY82-F1
#
_cell.length_a   1.000
_cell.length_b   1.000
_cell.length_c   1.000
_cell.angle_alpha   90.00
_cell.angle_beta   90.00
_cell.angle_gamma   90.00
#
_symmetry.space_group_name_H-M   'P 1'
#
loop_
_entity.id
_entity.type
_entity.pdbx_description
1 polymer ?
#
loop_
_entity_poly.entity_id
_entity_poly.type
_entity_poly.pdbx_seq_one_letter_code
_entity_poly.pdbx_strand_id
1 'polypeptide(L)'
;MKRHIKYLILLTVVLFSSCIGEEEYDNSPQGNFDALWTIIDEKYCFLDYKGINWDSIYTVYQKKLTPTMSDENLFEVLGDMLDELKDGHVNLYSSSDVARYWIGTRIIRGILMKPLLKNTWKPTIALREEPNTLF
;
A
#
# COMPACT_ATOMS: atom_id res chain seq x y z
N MET A 1 38.33 -18.97 35.41
CA MET A 1 36.98 -18.34 35.47
C MET A 1 36.96 -16.85 35.07
N LYS A 2 37.83 -15.97 35.60
CA LYS A 2 37.78 -14.51 35.32
C LYS A 2 38.03 -14.09 33.86
N ARG A 3 38.75 -14.91 33.07
CA ARG A 3 39.10 -14.60 31.67
C ARG A 3 37.92 -14.78 30.69
N HIS A 4 36.97 -15.66 31.00
CA HIS A 4 35.79 -15.92 30.17
C HIS A 4 34.67 -14.91 30.39
N ILE A 5 34.61 -14.28 31.57
CA ILE A 5 33.66 -13.20 31.88
C ILE A 5 33.82 -12.01 30.93
N LYS A 6 35.04 -11.68 30.52
CA LYS A 6 35.28 -10.61 29.54
C LYS A 6 34.68 -10.91 28.16
N TYR A 7 34.80 -12.16 27.70
CA TYR A 7 34.23 -12.59 26.42
C TYR A 7 32.70 -12.69 26.49
N LEU A 8 32.15 -13.09 27.64
CA LEU A 8 30.71 -13.12 27.90
C LEU A 8 30.09 -11.70 27.89
N ILE A 9 30.77 -10.72 28.50
CA ILE A 9 30.34 -9.31 28.49
C ILE A 9 30.45 -8.70 27.08
N LEU A 10 31.48 -9.05 26.32
CA LEU A 10 31.64 -8.60 24.93
C LEU A 10 30.54 -9.18 24.02
N LEU A 11 30.19 -10.46 24.20
CA LEU A 11 29.15 -11.13 23.44
C LEU A 11 27.76 -10.52 23.72
N THR A 12 27.45 -10.19 24.98
CA THR A 12 26.18 -9.54 25.31
C THR A 12 26.05 -8.15 24.69
N VAL A 13 27.11 -7.34 24.68
CA VAL A 13 27.05 -5.99 24.05
C VAL A 13 26.77 -6.06 22.54
N VAL A 14 27.32 -7.06 21.85
CA VAL A 14 27.06 -7.26 20.41
C VAL A 14 25.61 -7.73 20.14
N LEU A 15 25.07 -8.58 21.01
CA LEU A 15 23.70 -9.11 20.85
C LEU A 15 22.59 -8.08 21.14
N PHE A 16 22.89 -7.00 21.87
CA PHE A 16 21.91 -5.95 22.20
C PHE A 16 21.97 -4.71 21.29
N SER A 17 22.77 -4.74 20.21
CA SER A 17 22.90 -3.60 19.27
C SER A 17 21.91 -3.64 18.10
N SER A 18 20.74 -4.23 18.27
CA SER A 18 19.66 -4.13 17.27
C SER A 18 18.92 -2.81 17.44
N CYS A 19 19.52 -1.72 16.95
CA CYS A 19 18.79 -0.48 16.70
C CYS A 19 18.20 -0.58 15.30
N ILE A 20 16.90 -0.81 15.20
CA ILE A 20 16.18 -0.66 13.93
C ILE A 20 15.63 0.77 13.93
N GLY A 21 16.06 1.57 12.95
CA GLY A 21 15.45 2.88 12.73
C GLY A 21 14.08 2.64 12.10
N GLU A 22 13.03 3.12 12.73
CA GLU A 22 11.75 3.29 12.05
C GLU A 22 11.83 4.60 11.27
N GLU A 23 11.50 4.56 9.98
CA GLU A 23 11.35 5.77 9.20
C GLU A 23 10.11 6.52 9.73
N GLU A 24 10.36 7.68 10.33
CA GLU A 24 9.30 8.57 10.80
C GLU A 24 8.79 9.36 9.60
N TYR A 25 7.58 9.04 9.15
CA TYR A 25 6.93 9.77 8.07
C TYR A 25 6.16 10.97 8.62
N ASP A 26 6.24 12.10 7.90
CA ASP A 26 5.41 13.26 8.19
C ASP A 26 3.94 12.90 7.95
N ASN A 27 3.10 13.10 8.97
CA ASN A 27 1.67 12.84 8.89
C ASN A 27 0.90 13.99 8.23
N SER A 28 1.43 14.45 7.10
CA SER A 28 0.78 15.41 6.20
C SER A 28 0.30 14.69 4.93
N PRO A 29 -0.59 15.32 4.13
CA PRO A 29 -0.97 14.75 2.83
C PRO A 29 0.22 14.44 1.92
N GLN A 30 1.24 15.31 1.93
CA GLN A 30 2.45 15.13 1.14
C GLN A 30 3.31 14.00 1.71
N GLY A 31 3.55 13.98 3.03
CA GLY A 31 4.36 12.94 3.66
C GLY A 31 3.78 11.54 3.51
N ASN A 32 2.46 11.38 3.66
CA ASN A 32 1.78 10.10 3.43
C ASN A 32 1.85 9.64 1.97
N PHE A 33 1.76 10.59 1.02
CA PHE A 33 1.93 10.29 -0.40
C PHE A 33 3.35 9.84 -0.74
N ASP A 34 4.36 10.58 -0.26
CA ASP A 34 5.77 10.27 -0.50
C ASP A 34 6.14 8.92 0.12
N ALA A 35 5.64 8.63 1.33
CA ALA A 35 5.81 7.34 1.99
C ALA A 35 5.21 6.19 1.16
N LEU A 36 3.93 6.30 0.76
CA LEU A 36 3.27 5.26 -0.02
C LEU A 36 3.95 5.05 -1.38
N TRP A 37 4.31 6.12 -2.08
CA TRP A 37 4.99 6.04 -3.36
C TRP A 37 6.33 5.31 -3.23
N THR A 38 7.12 5.65 -2.20
CA THR A 38 8.42 5.02 -1.89
C THR A 38 8.27 3.53 -1.56
N ILE A 39 7.26 3.17 -0.76
CA ILE A 39 6.98 1.76 -0.43
C ILE A 39 6.72 0.94 -1.70
N ILE A 40 5.93 1.47 -2.64
CA ILE A 40 5.68 0.78 -3.91
C ILE A 40 6.95 0.73 -4.77
N ASP A 41 7.69 1.83 -4.88
CA ASP A 41 8.92 1.91 -5.65
C ASP A 41 9.95 0.86 -5.20
N GLU A 42 10.13 0.72 -3.88
CA GLU A 42 11.14 -0.17 -3.33
C GLU A 42 10.70 -1.62 -3.18
N LYS A 43 9.41 -1.87 -2.95
CA LYS A 43 8.92 -3.19 -2.50
C LYS A 43 8.03 -3.88 -3.53
N TYR A 44 7.48 -3.17 -4.51
CA TYR A 44 6.57 -3.76 -5.49
C TYR A 44 7.32 -4.31 -6.71
N CYS A 45 7.48 -5.64 -6.76
CA CYS A 45 8.34 -6.31 -7.73
C CYS A 45 7.85 -6.31 -9.20
N PHE A 46 6.65 -5.81 -9.48
CA PHE A 46 6.02 -5.95 -10.80
C PHE A 46 5.98 -4.65 -11.62
N LEU A 47 6.61 -3.56 -11.15
CA LEU A 47 6.66 -2.30 -11.91
C LEU A 47 7.28 -2.50 -13.30
N ASP A 48 8.49 -3.06 -13.34
CA ASP A 48 9.22 -3.32 -14.59
C ASP A 48 8.49 -4.33 -15.48
N TYR A 49 7.99 -5.42 -14.88
CA TYR A 49 7.25 -6.45 -15.60
C TYR A 49 6.00 -5.89 -16.29
N LYS A 50 5.32 -4.92 -15.66
CA LYS A 50 4.15 -4.26 -16.20
C LYS A 50 4.48 -3.04 -17.09
N GLY A 51 5.75 -2.68 -17.20
CA GLY A 51 6.18 -1.47 -17.93
C GLY A 51 5.63 -0.18 -17.34
N ILE A 52 5.40 -0.14 -16.02
CA ILE A 52 4.85 1.03 -15.33
C ILE A 52 5.98 2.01 -15.05
N ASN A 53 5.89 3.22 -15.59
CA ASN A 53 6.79 4.31 -15.23
C ASN A 53 6.31 4.96 -13.92
N TRP A 54 6.81 4.47 -12.79
CA TRP A 54 6.36 4.90 -11.47
C TRP A 54 6.71 6.37 -11.14
N ASP A 55 7.83 6.89 -11.65
CA ASP A 55 8.19 8.31 -11.56
C ASP A 55 7.17 9.23 -12.24
N SER A 56 6.61 8.79 -13.37
CA SER A 56 5.58 9.55 -14.07
C SER A 56 4.28 9.61 -13.25
N ILE A 57 3.95 8.53 -12.52
CA ILE A 57 2.81 8.49 -11.61
C ILE A 57 3.03 9.47 -10.45
N TYR A 58 4.23 9.52 -9.87
CA TYR A 58 4.59 10.53 -8.86
C TYR A 58 4.28 11.94 -9.35
N THR A 59 4.73 12.26 -10.56
CA THR A 59 4.58 13.58 -11.19
C THR A 59 3.12 13.97 -11.42
N VAL A 60 2.26 13.00 -11.76
CA VAL A 60 0.83 13.24 -12.00
C VAL A 60 0.08 13.40 -10.68
N TYR A 61 0.34 12.54 -9.71
CA TYR A 61 -0.47 12.46 -8.48
C TYR A 61 -0.07 13.49 -7.43
N GLN A 62 1.21 13.87 -7.32
CA GLN A 62 1.64 14.92 -6.40
C GLN A 62 0.86 16.24 -6.60
N LYS A 63 0.50 16.54 -7.86
CA LYS A 63 -0.23 17.77 -8.23
C LYS A 63 -1.68 17.78 -7.75
N LYS A 64 -2.21 16.62 -7.34
CA LYS A 64 -3.57 16.48 -6.80
C LYS A 64 -3.61 16.74 -5.29
N LEU A 65 -2.45 16.79 -4.63
CA LEU A 65 -2.36 17.00 -3.20
C LEU A 65 -2.54 18.49 -2.87
N THR A 66 -3.23 18.75 -1.77
CA THR A 66 -3.27 20.08 -1.17
C THR A 66 -3.00 19.96 0.33
N PRO A 67 -2.31 20.93 0.96
CA PRO A 67 -1.97 20.84 2.38
C PRO A 67 -3.18 20.77 3.31
N THR A 68 -4.37 21.17 2.84
CA THR A 68 -5.60 21.28 3.63
C THR A 68 -6.68 20.30 3.19
N MET A 69 -6.35 19.26 2.40
CA MET A 69 -7.34 18.24 2.02
C MET A 69 -7.72 17.38 3.22
N SER A 70 -8.94 16.83 3.21
CA SER A 70 -9.36 15.87 4.23
C SER A 70 -8.71 14.50 4.00
N ASP A 71 -8.71 13.69 5.05
CA ASP A 71 -8.17 12.32 5.00
C ASP A 71 -8.93 11.45 3.99
N GLU A 72 -10.24 11.66 3.81
CA GLU A 72 -11.02 10.95 2.79
C GLU A 72 -10.57 11.30 1.37
N ASN A 73 -10.37 12.59 1.08
CA ASN A 73 -9.88 13.02 -0.22
C ASN A 73 -8.45 12.52 -0.45
N LEU A 74 -7.61 12.50 0.59
CA LEU A 74 -6.26 11.96 0.51
C LEU A 74 -6.31 10.47 0.19
N PHE A 75 -7.14 9.71 0.91
CA PHE A 75 -7.35 8.29 0.69
C PHE A 75 -7.81 8.00 -0.74
N GLU A 76 -8.71 8.82 -1.31
CA GLU A 76 -9.13 8.69 -2.70
C GLU A 76 -7.97 8.90 -3.68
N VAL A 77 -7.15 9.95 -3.48
CA VAL A 77 -5.98 10.23 -4.35
C VAL A 77 -4.96 9.10 -4.28
N LEU A 78 -4.66 8.60 -3.07
CA LEU A 78 -3.72 7.49 -2.86
C LEU A 78 -4.27 6.18 -3.44
N GLY A 79 -5.57 5.91 -3.28
CA GLY A 79 -6.23 4.76 -3.90
C GLY A 79 -6.20 4.83 -5.42
N ASP A 80 -6.45 5.99 -6.01
CA ASP A 80 -6.35 6.21 -7.46
C ASP A 80 -4.91 6.02 -7.97
N MET A 81 -3.89 6.33 -7.15
CA MET A 81 -2.50 6.09 -7.49
C MET A 81 -2.19 4.59 -7.56
N LEU A 82 -2.65 3.81 -6.58
CA LEU A 82 -2.44 2.36 -6.54
C LEU A 82 -3.23 1.62 -7.62
N ASP A 83 -4.35 2.18 -8.09
CA ASP A 83 -5.09 1.65 -9.23
C ASP A 83 -4.27 1.61 -10.52
N GLU A 84 -3.22 2.43 -10.65
CA GLU A 84 -2.31 2.37 -11.81
C GLU A 84 -1.49 1.08 -11.85
N LEU A 85 -1.35 0.40 -10.70
CA LEU A 85 -0.72 -0.92 -10.63
C LEU A 85 -1.59 -2.00 -11.28
N LYS A 86 -2.90 -1.76 -11.44
CA LYS A 86 -3.89 -2.72 -11.95
C LYS A 86 -3.77 -4.09 -11.26
N ASP A 87 -3.57 -4.08 -9.94
CA ASP A 87 -3.33 -5.27 -9.12
C ASP A 87 -4.36 -5.38 -7.99
N GLY A 88 -5.18 -6.44 -8.02
CA GLY A 88 -6.20 -6.65 -7.00
C GLY A 88 -5.69 -7.19 -5.66
N HIS A 89 -4.40 -7.51 -5.56
CA HIS A 89 -3.77 -7.89 -4.30
C HIS A 89 -3.20 -6.68 -3.55
N VAL A 90 -3.00 -5.55 -4.23
CA VAL A 90 -2.59 -4.30 -3.60
C VAL A 90 -3.82 -3.57 -3.08
N ASN A 91 -3.80 -3.24 -1.79
CA ASN A 91 -4.92 -2.64 -1.09
C ASN A 91 -4.42 -1.52 -0.19
N LEU A 92 -5.20 -0.44 -0.12
CA LEU A 92 -5.01 0.62 0.86
C LEU A 92 -6.10 0.53 1.91
N TYR A 93 -5.72 0.58 3.18
CA TYR A 93 -6.64 0.51 4.31
C TYR A 93 -6.57 1.81 5.10
N SER A 94 -7.74 2.29 5.56
CA SER A 94 -7.87 3.30 6.60
C SER A 94 -8.78 2.76 7.70
N SER A 95 -8.93 3.49 8.80
CA SER A 95 -9.87 3.13 9.87
C SER A 95 -11.32 3.00 9.38
N SER A 96 -11.66 3.65 8.27
CA SER A 96 -13.03 3.79 7.80
C SER A 96 -13.26 3.17 6.42
N ASP A 97 -12.22 2.75 5.70
CA ASP A 97 -12.33 2.36 4.30
C ASP A 97 -11.22 1.43 3.80
N VAL A 98 -11.48 0.78 2.67
CA VAL A 98 -10.54 -0.05 1.90
C VAL A 98 -10.64 0.30 0.43
N ALA A 99 -9.52 0.67 -0.20
CA ALA A 99 -9.40 0.82 -1.63
C ALA A 99 -8.70 -0.40 -2.24
N ARG A 100 -9.37 -1.03 -3.22
CA ARG A 100 -8.88 -2.20 -3.96
C ARG A 100 -9.20 -2.05 -5.44
N TYR A 101 -8.25 -2.46 -6.28
CA TYR A 101 -8.48 -2.66 -7.71
C TYR A 101 -9.15 -4.01 -8.01
N TRP A 102 -10.20 -4.05 -8.81
CA TRP A 102 -10.84 -5.30 -9.25
C TRP A 102 -11.20 -5.24 -10.73
N ILE A 103 -10.51 -6.01 -11.58
CA ILE A 103 -10.84 -6.26 -13.01
C ILE A 103 -11.52 -5.04 -13.68
N GLY A 104 -10.79 -3.93 -13.76
CA GLY A 104 -11.24 -2.69 -14.41
C GLY A 104 -12.18 -1.79 -13.59
N THR A 105 -12.34 -2.00 -12.28
CA THR A 105 -13.16 -1.16 -11.38
C THR A 105 -12.50 -0.97 -10.01
N ARG A 106 -12.56 0.25 -9.44
CA ARG A 106 -12.15 0.54 -8.07
C ARG A 106 -13.31 0.29 -7.10
N ILE A 107 -13.06 -0.42 -6.00
CA ILE A 107 -14.02 -0.62 -4.93
C ILE A 107 -13.57 0.18 -3.71
N ILE A 108 -14.42 1.12 -3.28
CA ILE A 108 -14.29 1.87 -2.02
C ILE A 108 -15.53 1.52 -1.20
N ARG A 109 -15.38 1.02 0.03
CA ARG A 109 -16.47 0.52 0.92
C ARG A 109 -17.43 -0.52 0.32
N GLY A 110 -16.98 -1.41 -0.57
CA GLY A 110 -17.89 -2.35 -1.23
C GLY A 110 -18.94 -1.67 -2.14
N ILE A 111 -18.83 -0.36 -2.35
CA ILE A 111 -19.65 0.39 -3.29
C ILE A 111 -18.92 0.35 -4.63
N LEU A 112 -19.52 -0.35 -5.59
CA LEU A 112 -19.07 -0.38 -6.99
C LEU A 112 -19.09 1.05 -7.56
N MET A 113 -17.94 1.71 -7.67
CA MET A 113 -17.81 2.88 -8.52
C MET A 113 -17.69 2.40 -9.97
N LYS A 114 -18.83 2.00 -10.55
CA LYS A 114 -18.90 1.43 -11.90
C LYS A 114 -18.29 2.41 -12.92
N PRO A 115 -17.41 1.94 -13.82
CA PRO A 115 -17.23 2.61 -15.09
C PRO A 115 -18.56 2.56 -15.83
N LEU A 116 -18.94 3.67 -16.47
CA LEU A 116 -20.04 3.73 -17.42
C LEU A 116 -19.74 2.84 -18.64
N LEU A 117 -19.84 1.52 -18.49
CA LEU A 117 -19.92 0.59 -19.60
C LEU A 117 -21.31 -0.04 -19.58
N LYS A 118 -22.11 0.47 -20.52
CA LYS A 118 -23.40 -0.08 -20.89
C LYS A 118 -23.28 -1.59 -21.13
N ASN A 119 -24.25 -2.27 -20.54
CA ASN A 119 -24.87 -3.51 -21.03
C ASN A 119 -24.30 -4.84 -20.51
N THR A 120 -25.14 -5.44 -19.66
CA THR A 120 -25.33 -6.87 -19.36
C THR A 120 -24.38 -7.54 -18.36
N TRP A 121 -24.75 -7.57 -17.07
CA TRP A 121 -25.34 -8.76 -16.41
C TRP A 121 -25.54 -8.53 -14.90
N LYS A 122 -26.48 -9.26 -14.31
CA LYS A 122 -27.09 -9.05 -12.97
C LYS A 122 -26.09 -9.23 -11.80
N PRO A 123 -26.22 -8.48 -10.68
CA PRO A 123 -25.45 -8.74 -9.48
C PRO A 123 -26.05 -9.94 -8.72
N THR A 124 -25.39 -11.08 -8.77
CA THR A 124 -25.60 -12.15 -7.78
C THR A 124 -24.61 -11.89 -6.66
N ILE A 125 -25.10 -11.60 -5.44
CA ILE A 125 -24.28 -11.66 -4.24
C ILE A 125 -23.89 -13.12 -4.06
N ALA A 126 -22.67 -13.46 -4.44
CA ALA A 126 -22.04 -14.72 -4.08
C ALA A 126 -21.27 -14.48 -2.77
N LEU A 127 -21.91 -14.74 -1.63
CA LEU A 127 -21.18 -15.22 -0.46
C LEU A 127 -20.73 -16.64 -0.82
N ARG A 128 -19.58 -16.77 -1.47
CA ARG A 128 -18.93 -18.08 -1.62
C ARG A 128 -17.95 -18.23 -0.47
N GLU A 129 -18.36 -19.04 0.50
CA GLU A 129 -17.45 -19.66 1.47
C GLU A 129 -16.30 -20.33 0.71
N GLU A 130 -15.07 -20.06 1.14
CA GLU A 130 -13.84 -20.70 0.65
C GLU A 130 -13.79 -22.15 1.16
N PRO A 131 -13.83 -23.19 0.29
CA PRO A 131 -13.35 -24.50 0.67
C PRO A 131 -11.92 -24.67 0.14
N ASN A 132 -10.95 -24.61 1.05
CA ASN A 132 -9.63 -25.24 1.01
C ASN A 132 -9.12 -25.76 -0.35
N THR A 133 -8.06 -25.16 -0.87
CA THR A 133 -7.02 -25.85 -1.67
C THR A 133 -5.68 -25.12 -1.39
N LEU A 134 -4.78 -25.62 -0.54
CA LEU A 134 -3.82 -26.72 -0.72
C LEU A 134 -3.05 -26.69 -2.04
N PHE A 135 -1.77 -26.28 -1.93
CA PHE A 135 -0.59 -26.40 -2.80
C PHE A 135 -0.73 -26.06 -4.29
#